data_AF-A0A6P0DUG4-F1
#
_entry.id   AF-A0A6P0DUG4-F1
#
_cell.length_a   1.000
_cell.length_b   1.000
_cell.length_c   1.000
_cell.angle_alpha   90.00
_cell.angle_beta   90.00
_cell.angle_gamma   90.00
#
_symmetry.space_group_name_H-M   'P 1'
#
loop_
_entity.id
_entity.type
_entity.pdbx_description
1 polymer ?
#
loop_
_entity_poly.entity_id
_entity_poly.type
_entity_poly.pdbx_seq_one_letter_code
_entity_poly.pdbx_strand_id
1 'polypeptide(L)'
;PVYDGKPYPKVAHLAQNAYPFVAIADALRERGFATPEIYRVDYEQGILLIEDLGAASVLDEDGQPIAERYRQSVTCLAHLHSMQIPQDIPVSATHTHHIPDFDRTAMKMEVQLVLDWHVAWKRGTAPTDAEREEYLAIWDHLIDELQSAETNLLLRDFHSPNIIWREHESGIRKIGLIDFQDAMIGPTAYD
;
A
#
# COMPACT_ATOMS: atom_id res chain seq x y z
N PRO A 1 18.86 3.26 3.61
CA PRO A 1 19.16 2.44 4.79
C PRO A 1 19.32 0.95 4.42
N VAL A 2 20.29 0.28 5.03
CA VAL A 2 20.49 -1.17 4.93
C VAL A 2 20.15 -1.73 6.30
N TYR A 3 19.16 -2.63 6.37
CA TYR A 3 18.82 -3.34 7.59
C TYR A 3 19.34 -4.77 7.48
N ASP A 4 20.24 -5.15 8.38
CA ASP A 4 20.83 -6.50 8.41
C ASP A 4 21.38 -6.96 7.03
N GLY A 5 22.08 -6.06 6.33
CA GLY A 5 22.64 -6.33 5.00
C GLY A 5 21.64 -6.31 3.83
N LYS A 6 20.34 -6.07 4.07
CA LYS A 6 19.31 -5.95 3.01
C LYS A 6 18.94 -4.48 2.72
N PRO A 7 18.80 -4.08 1.45
CA PRO A 7 18.31 -2.74 1.09
C PRO A 7 16.87 -2.51 1.58
N TYR A 8 16.55 -1.30 2.04
CA TYR A 8 15.20 -0.90 2.47
C TYR A 8 14.06 -1.38 1.54
N PRO A 9 14.12 -1.23 0.21
CA PRO A 9 13.07 -1.72 -0.69
C PRO A 9 12.77 -3.21 -0.56
N LYS A 10 13.76 -4.03 -0.20
CA LYS A 10 13.59 -5.48 -0.03
C LYS A 10 12.90 -5.83 1.29
N VAL A 11 13.08 -5.02 2.32
CA VAL A 11 12.51 -5.27 3.66
C VAL A 11 11.15 -4.59 3.82
N ALA A 12 10.96 -3.45 3.15
CA ALA A 12 9.67 -2.80 2.99
C ALA A 12 8.84 -3.42 1.84
N HIS A 13 9.35 -4.49 1.20
CA HIS A 13 8.69 -5.22 0.12
C HIS A 13 8.18 -4.36 -1.06
N LEU A 14 8.90 -3.30 -1.40
CA LEU A 14 8.57 -2.46 -2.54
C LEU A 14 8.68 -3.26 -3.84
N ALA A 15 7.70 -3.11 -4.72
CA ALA A 15 7.67 -3.68 -6.05
C ALA A 15 8.83 -3.13 -6.89
N GLN A 16 9.55 -4.04 -7.55
CA GLN A 16 10.70 -3.71 -8.40
C GLN A 16 10.50 -4.13 -9.86
N ASN A 17 9.35 -4.69 -10.17
CA ASN A 17 8.97 -5.15 -11.50
C ASN A 17 7.44 -5.09 -11.66
N ALA A 18 6.95 -5.44 -12.85
CA ALA A 18 5.54 -5.30 -13.19
C ALA A 18 4.62 -6.35 -12.54
N TYR A 19 5.14 -7.48 -12.05
CA TYR A 19 4.32 -8.60 -11.59
C TYR A 19 3.38 -8.25 -10.43
N PRO A 20 3.80 -7.55 -9.36
CA PRO A 20 2.91 -7.12 -8.27
C PRO A 20 1.77 -6.24 -8.78
N PHE A 21 2.08 -5.26 -9.65
CA PHE A 21 1.07 -4.39 -10.23
C PHE A 21 0.02 -5.20 -11.00
N VAL A 22 0.43 -6.10 -11.90
CA VAL A 22 -0.51 -6.92 -12.68
C VAL A 22 -1.34 -7.82 -11.78
N ALA A 23 -0.71 -8.51 -10.83
CA ALA A 23 -1.37 -9.42 -9.91
C ALA A 23 -2.50 -8.74 -9.13
N ILE A 24 -2.18 -7.61 -8.47
CA ILE A 24 -3.13 -6.90 -7.62
C ILE A 24 -4.20 -6.20 -8.47
N ALA A 25 -3.81 -5.59 -9.61
CA ALA A 25 -4.75 -4.93 -10.51
C ALA A 25 -5.84 -5.88 -10.97
N ASP A 26 -5.46 -7.05 -11.49
CA ASP A 26 -6.39 -8.05 -12.02
C ASP A 26 -7.24 -8.67 -10.90
N ALA A 27 -6.62 -9.03 -9.77
CA ALA A 27 -7.35 -9.62 -8.64
C ALA A 27 -8.42 -8.68 -8.06
N LEU A 28 -8.13 -7.39 -7.98
CA LEU A 28 -9.10 -6.36 -7.59
C LEU A 28 -10.16 -6.13 -8.67
N ARG A 29 -9.77 -6.10 -9.95
CA ARG A 29 -10.71 -5.90 -11.06
C ARG A 29 -11.73 -7.03 -11.17
N GLU A 30 -11.30 -8.29 -11.02
CA GLU A 30 -12.17 -9.47 -10.97
C GLU A 30 -13.22 -9.39 -9.85
N ARG A 31 -12.91 -8.64 -8.78
CA ARG A 31 -13.79 -8.38 -7.64
C ARG A 31 -14.63 -7.11 -7.77
N GLY A 32 -14.56 -6.43 -8.92
CA GLY A 32 -15.37 -5.26 -9.25
C GLY A 32 -14.78 -3.91 -8.83
N PHE A 33 -13.56 -3.87 -8.33
CA PHE A 33 -12.86 -2.61 -8.04
C PHE A 33 -12.39 -1.94 -9.34
N ALA A 34 -12.22 -0.62 -9.28
CA ALA A 34 -11.72 0.16 -10.41
C ALA A 34 -10.19 0.35 -10.31
N THR A 35 -9.43 -0.69 -10.63
CA THR A 35 -8.00 -0.57 -10.96
C THR A 35 -7.83 -0.24 -12.45
N PRO A 36 -6.63 0.09 -12.97
CA PRO A 36 -6.42 0.25 -14.41
C PRO A 36 -6.53 -1.09 -15.15
N GLU A 37 -7.23 -1.13 -16.30
CA GLU A 37 -7.12 -2.29 -17.22
C GLU A 37 -5.70 -2.40 -17.76
N ILE A 38 -5.18 -3.61 -17.90
CA ILE A 38 -3.86 -3.86 -18.46
C ILE A 38 -4.01 -4.32 -19.91
N TYR A 39 -3.73 -3.41 -20.84
CA TYR A 39 -3.84 -3.71 -22.27
C TYR A 39 -2.65 -4.52 -22.78
N ARG A 40 -1.43 -4.18 -22.34
CA ARG A 40 -0.17 -4.88 -22.65
C ARG A 40 0.82 -4.75 -21.51
N VAL A 41 1.67 -5.76 -21.36
CA VAL A 41 2.80 -5.76 -20.44
C VAL A 41 4.02 -6.38 -21.12
N ASP A 42 5.17 -5.72 -20.97
CA ASP A 42 6.49 -6.24 -21.27
C ASP A 42 7.23 -6.39 -19.93
N TYR A 43 7.27 -7.62 -19.40
CA TYR A 43 7.88 -7.90 -18.10
C TYR A 43 9.40 -7.78 -18.11
N GLU A 44 10.05 -8.01 -19.26
CA GLU A 44 11.51 -7.94 -19.36
C GLU A 44 11.98 -6.48 -19.32
N GLN A 45 11.25 -5.59 -20.00
CA GLN A 45 11.55 -4.16 -20.01
C GLN A 45 10.86 -3.38 -18.88
N GLY A 46 9.91 -3.99 -18.17
CA GLY A 46 9.15 -3.34 -17.10
C GLY A 46 8.18 -2.26 -17.60
N ILE A 47 7.64 -2.42 -18.81
CA ILE A 47 6.75 -1.45 -19.45
C ILE A 47 5.32 -1.99 -19.46
N LEU A 48 4.36 -1.17 -19.05
CA LEU A 48 2.93 -1.49 -19.11
C LEU A 48 2.20 -0.44 -19.94
N LEU A 49 1.22 -0.90 -20.71
CA LEU A 49 0.20 -0.07 -21.33
C LEU A 49 -1.11 -0.34 -20.61
N ILE A 50 -1.65 0.69 -19.94
CA ILE A 50 -2.79 0.57 -19.04
C ILE A 50 -3.88 1.61 -19.34
N GLU A 51 -5.08 1.35 -18.83
CA GLU A 51 -6.22 2.29 -18.84
C GLU A 51 -5.87 3.58 -18.08
N ASP A 52 -6.33 4.71 -18.61
CA ASP A 52 -6.38 5.97 -17.89
C ASP A 52 -7.70 6.07 -17.12
N LEU A 53 -7.63 6.02 -15.79
CA LEU A 53 -8.81 6.12 -14.91
C LEU A 53 -9.33 7.56 -14.75
N GLY A 54 -8.62 8.55 -15.29
CA GLY A 54 -8.87 9.98 -15.13
C GLY A 54 -8.00 10.62 -14.03
N ALA A 55 -8.29 11.89 -13.72
CA ALA A 55 -7.47 12.70 -12.80
C ALA A 55 -8.30 13.48 -11.75
N ALA A 56 -9.59 13.18 -11.62
CA ALA A 56 -10.42 13.90 -10.66
C ALA A 56 -10.05 13.49 -9.23
N SER A 57 -9.73 14.47 -8.39
CA SER A 57 -9.27 14.25 -7.02
C SER A 57 -10.41 13.96 -6.05
N VAL A 58 -10.09 13.40 -4.88
CA VAL A 58 -11.01 13.39 -3.71
C VAL A 58 -10.93 14.67 -2.87
N LEU A 59 -10.03 15.58 -3.23
CA LEU A 59 -9.86 16.92 -2.65
C LEU A 59 -10.50 18.00 -3.53
N ASP A 60 -10.85 19.14 -2.92
CA ASP A 60 -11.26 20.35 -3.63
C ASP A 60 -10.06 21.21 -4.08
N GLU A 61 -10.34 22.37 -4.66
CA GLU A 61 -9.32 23.29 -5.20
C GLU A 61 -8.39 23.86 -4.12
N ASP A 62 -8.83 23.89 -2.85
CA ASP A 62 -8.05 24.33 -1.69
C ASP A 62 -7.34 23.14 -1.00
N GLY A 63 -7.41 21.94 -1.57
CA GLY A 63 -6.82 20.73 -1.03
C GLY A 63 -7.58 20.15 0.18
N GLN A 64 -8.82 20.57 0.42
CA GLN A 64 -9.64 20.03 1.50
C GLN A 64 -10.37 18.75 1.07
N PRO A 65 -10.53 17.77 1.98
CA PRO A 65 -11.32 16.57 1.71
C PRO A 65 -12.75 16.90 1.28
N ILE A 66 -13.16 16.42 0.11
CA ILE A 66 -14.58 16.44 -0.28
C ILE A 66 -15.26 15.31 0.47
N ALA A 67 -16.07 15.67 1.47
CA ALA A 67 -16.65 14.73 2.44
C ALA A 67 -17.35 13.52 1.77
N GLU A 68 -18.10 13.74 0.69
CA GLU A 68 -18.76 12.65 -0.02
C GLU A 68 -17.77 11.71 -0.69
N ARG A 69 -16.72 12.24 -1.34
CA ARG A 69 -15.70 11.41 -2.01
C ARG A 69 -14.94 10.56 -1.01
N TYR A 70 -14.56 11.15 0.13
CA TYR A 70 -13.91 10.41 1.23
C TYR A 70 -14.82 9.33 1.84
N ARG A 71 -16.12 9.60 2.02
CA ARG A 71 -17.06 8.58 2.49
C ARG A 71 -17.16 7.41 1.51
N GLN A 72 -17.15 7.68 0.21
CA GLN A 72 -17.10 6.64 -0.82
C GLN A 72 -15.77 5.88 -0.80
N SER A 73 -14.63 6.55 -0.57
CA SER A 73 -13.33 5.91 -0.38
C SER A 73 -13.34 4.94 0.81
N VAL A 74 -13.87 5.35 1.96
CA VAL A 74 -14.01 4.47 3.14
C VAL A 74 -14.97 3.30 2.86
N THR A 75 -16.04 3.54 2.09
CA THR A 75 -16.96 2.47 1.67
C THR A 75 -16.26 1.46 0.75
N CYS A 76 -15.37 1.94 -0.14
CA CYS A 76 -14.52 1.10 -0.98
C CYS A 76 -13.58 0.23 -0.13
N LEU A 77 -12.89 0.79 0.86
CA LEU A 77 -12.04 0.03 1.79
C LEU A 77 -12.84 -1.00 2.60
N ALA A 78 -14.00 -0.62 3.14
CA ALA A 78 -14.86 -1.57 3.86
C ALA A 78 -15.27 -2.75 2.97
N HIS A 79 -15.53 -2.50 1.67
CA HIS A 79 -15.80 -3.58 0.73
C HIS A 79 -14.57 -4.44 0.45
N LEU A 80 -13.39 -3.83 0.28
CA LEU A 80 -12.11 -4.53 0.11
C LEU A 80 -11.85 -5.48 1.28
N HIS A 81 -11.94 -4.97 2.50
CA HIS A 81 -11.67 -5.72 3.73
C HIS A 81 -12.75 -6.78 4.03
N SER A 82 -13.94 -6.68 3.42
CA SER A 82 -14.97 -7.72 3.50
C SER A 82 -14.69 -8.95 2.62
N MET A 83 -13.73 -8.86 1.70
CA MET A 83 -13.39 -9.93 0.76
C MET A 83 -12.12 -10.65 1.17
N GLN A 84 -11.96 -11.89 0.69
CA GLN A 84 -10.66 -12.58 0.76
C GLN A 84 -9.95 -12.49 -0.59
N ILE A 85 -8.73 -11.96 -0.55
CA ILE A 85 -7.82 -11.93 -1.68
C ILE A 85 -6.79 -13.05 -1.47
N PRO A 86 -6.61 -13.97 -2.43
CA PRO A 86 -5.58 -14.99 -2.36
C PRO A 86 -4.22 -14.35 -2.18
N GLN A 87 -3.45 -14.86 -1.22
CA GLN A 87 -2.08 -14.38 -0.99
C GLN A 87 -1.14 -14.77 -2.13
N ASP A 88 -1.40 -15.89 -2.81
CA ASP A 88 -0.69 -16.32 -4.01
C ASP A 88 -1.57 -16.10 -5.24
N ILE A 89 -1.18 -15.17 -6.11
CA ILE A 89 -1.91 -14.78 -7.32
C ILE A 89 -1.13 -15.22 -8.56
N PRO A 90 -1.64 -16.17 -9.36
CA PRO A 90 -1.04 -16.53 -10.63
C PRO A 90 -1.12 -15.36 -11.63
N VAL A 91 0.02 -14.89 -12.12
CA VAL A 91 0.10 -13.79 -13.11
C VAL A 91 0.37 -14.32 -14.52
N SER A 92 1.10 -15.43 -14.62
CA SER A 92 1.37 -16.11 -15.88
C SER A 92 1.59 -17.60 -15.64
N ALA A 93 1.77 -18.39 -16.72
CA ALA A 93 2.07 -19.82 -16.61
C ALA A 93 3.35 -20.14 -15.81
N THR A 94 4.26 -19.16 -15.65
CA THR A 94 5.56 -19.35 -14.99
C THR A 94 5.77 -18.42 -13.79
N HIS A 95 4.78 -17.61 -13.42
CA HIS A 95 4.93 -16.63 -12.34
C HIS A 95 3.67 -16.54 -11.47
N THR A 96 3.88 -16.67 -10.16
CA THR A 96 2.90 -16.42 -9.11
C THR A 96 3.44 -15.30 -8.24
N HIS A 97 2.66 -14.24 -8.08
CA HIS A 97 2.97 -13.18 -7.13
C HIS A 97 2.47 -13.59 -5.75
N HIS A 98 3.39 -13.62 -4.78
CA HIS A 98 3.06 -13.81 -3.37
C HIS A 98 2.98 -12.45 -2.69
N ILE A 99 1.82 -12.13 -2.13
CA ILE A 99 1.59 -10.91 -1.36
C ILE A 99 2.28 -11.07 0.01
N PRO A 100 3.27 -10.23 0.33
CA PRO A 100 4.00 -10.33 1.58
C PRO A 100 3.11 -9.95 2.77
N ASP A 101 3.41 -10.54 3.93
CA ASP A 101 2.81 -10.11 5.19
C ASP A 101 3.40 -8.75 5.61
N PHE A 102 2.56 -7.84 6.10
CA PHE A 102 3.02 -6.65 6.82
C PHE A 102 3.40 -7.06 8.25
N ASP A 103 4.46 -7.86 8.35
CA ASP A 103 4.90 -8.50 9.58
C ASP A 103 5.61 -7.51 10.53
N ARG A 104 6.00 -8.00 11.71
CA ARG A 104 6.77 -7.21 12.68
C ARG A 104 8.02 -6.59 12.07
N THR A 105 8.72 -7.30 11.18
CA THR A 105 9.94 -6.80 10.55
C THR A 105 9.63 -5.61 9.67
N ALA A 106 8.61 -5.71 8.82
CA ALA A 106 8.15 -4.63 7.96
C ALA A 106 7.67 -3.43 8.78
N MET A 107 6.82 -3.63 9.79
CA MET A 107 6.35 -2.57 10.68
C MET A 107 7.51 -1.85 11.39
N LYS A 108 8.48 -2.61 11.95
CA LYS A 108 9.66 -2.02 12.60
C LYS A 108 10.54 -1.25 11.62
N MET A 109 10.59 -1.65 10.36
CA MET A 109 11.34 -0.93 9.34
C MET A 109 10.75 0.43 9.02
N GLU A 110 9.42 0.52 8.91
CA GLU A 110 8.76 1.81 8.64
C GLU A 110 8.98 2.81 9.77
N VAL A 111 8.81 2.38 11.01
CA VAL A 111 8.94 3.27 12.17
C VAL A 111 10.39 3.69 12.43
N GLN A 112 11.38 2.90 11.98
CA GLN A 112 12.80 3.23 12.06
C GLN A 112 13.19 4.43 11.20
N LEU A 113 12.42 4.76 10.15
CA LEU A 113 12.73 5.90 9.28
C LEU A 113 12.74 7.23 10.03
N VAL A 114 11.95 7.35 11.11
CA VAL A 114 11.98 8.52 12.00
C VAL A 114 13.38 8.68 12.62
N LEU A 115 13.95 7.59 13.13
CA LEU A 115 15.30 7.59 13.72
C LEU A 115 16.38 7.85 12.69
N ASP A 116 16.29 7.17 11.54
CA ASP A 116 17.32 7.20 10.53
C ASP A 116 17.37 8.53 9.77
N TRP A 117 16.22 9.13 9.49
CA TRP A 117 16.11 10.30 8.61
C TRP A 117 15.63 11.53 9.36
N HIS A 118 14.52 11.43 10.10
CA HIS A 118 13.85 12.61 10.65
C HIS A 118 14.59 13.23 11.85
N VAL A 119 15.06 12.42 12.80
CA VAL A 119 15.73 12.91 14.02
C VAL A 119 16.98 13.71 13.67
N ALA A 120 17.86 13.14 12.83
CA ALA A 120 19.09 13.81 12.43
C ALA A 120 18.80 15.13 11.69
N TRP A 121 17.81 15.12 10.79
CA TRP A 121 17.38 16.33 10.08
C TRP A 121 16.83 17.41 11.02
N LYS A 122 15.99 17.04 11.98
CA LYS A 122 15.29 17.99 12.85
C LYS A 122 16.18 18.53 13.97
N ARG A 123 17.02 17.67 14.58
CA ARG A 123 17.86 17.99 15.73
C ARG A 123 19.28 18.43 15.35
N GLY A 124 19.74 18.05 14.16
CA GLY A 124 21.13 18.24 13.71
C GLY A 124 22.10 17.14 14.17
N THR A 125 21.63 16.16 14.93
CA THR A 125 22.42 15.00 15.38
C THR A 125 21.58 13.72 15.30
N ALA A 126 22.23 12.60 14.95
CA ALA A 126 21.61 11.29 14.97
C ALA A 126 21.11 10.91 16.39
N PRO A 127 20.09 10.02 16.50
CA PRO A 127 19.74 9.43 17.79
C PRO A 127 20.93 8.67 18.38
N THR A 128 21.08 8.74 19.69
CA THR A 128 21.99 7.84 20.42
C THR A 128 21.48 6.40 20.36
N ASP A 129 22.37 5.44 20.61
CA ASP A 129 21.97 4.02 20.65
C ASP A 129 20.90 3.75 21.71
N ALA A 130 20.96 4.43 22.86
CA ALA A 130 19.95 4.32 23.92
C ALA A 130 18.58 4.87 23.48
N GLU A 131 18.54 6.02 22.80
CA GLU A 131 17.28 6.58 22.26
C GLU A 131 16.67 5.65 21.19
N ARG A 132 17.53 5.03 20.36
CA ARG A 132 17.09 4.06 19.36
C ARG A 132 16.51 2.80 20.01
N GLU A 133 17.20 2.24 21.00
CA GLU A 133 16.73 1.04 21.72
C GLU A 133 15.41 1.31 22.43
N GLU A 134 15.29 2.42 23.14
CA GLU A 134 14.06 2.82 23.83
C GLU A 134 12.88 2.99 22.84
N TYR A 135 13.10 3.70 21.74
CA TYR A 135 12.07 3.90 20.71
C TYR A 135 11.61 2.57 20.11
N LEU A 136 12.53 1.65 19.79
CA LEU A 136 12.19 0.37 19.19
C LEU A 136 11.50 -0.58 20.18
N ALA A 137 11.84 -0.50 21.46
CA ALA A 137 11.15 -1.27 22.51
C ALA A 137 9.69 -0.81 22.68
N ILE A 138 9.41 0.49 22.58
CA ILE A 138 8.02 1.01 22.57
C ILE A 138 7.25 0.40 21.40
N TRP A 139 7.84 0.40 20.20
CA TRP A 139 7.19 -0.18 19.02
C TRP A 139 7.02 -1.69 19.11
N ASP A 140 7.93 -2.42 19.74
CA ASP A 140 7.74 -3.86 19.97
C ASP A 140 6.45 -4.13 20.78
N HIS A 141 6.21 -3.36 21.84
CA HIS A 141 4.99 -3.46 22.64
C HIS A 141 3.73 -3.08 21.85
N LEU A 142 3.77 -1.99 21.07
CA LEU A 142 2.61 -1.59 20.25
C LEU A 142 2.29 -2.62 19.15
N ILE A 143 3.32 -3.23 18.54
CA ILE A 143 3.12 -4.29 17.54
C ILE A 143 2.53 -5.54 18.18
N ASP A 144 2.90 -5.88 19.42
CA ASP A 144 2.28 -6.99 20.16
C ASP A 144 0.76 -6.78 20.34
N GLU A 145 0.31 -5.54 20.55
CA GLU A 145 -1.13 -5.24 20.68
C GLU A 145 -1.91 -5.50 19.38
N LEU A 146 -1.25 -5.44 18.22
CA LEU A 146 -1.87 -5.66 16.91
C LEU A 146 -2.14 -7.14 16.58
N GLN A 147 -1.68 -8.09 17.41
CA GLN A 147 -1.88 -9.53 17.17
C GLN A 147 -3.36 -9.94 17.03
N SER A 148 -4.26 -9.16 17.62
CA SER A 148 -5.71 -9.39 17.57
C SER A 148 -6.45 -8.53 16.54
N ALA A 149 -5.72 -7.70 15.79
CA ALA A 149 -6.32 -6.84 14.76
C ALA A 149 -6.90 -7.67 13.61
N GLU A 150 -7.95 -7.14 12.98
CA GLU A 150 -8.41 -7.66 11.70
C GLU A 150 -7.30 -7.50 10.67
N THR A 151 -6.99 -8.58 9.93
CA THR A 151 -5.98 -8.56 8.89
C THR A 151 -6.56 -8.93 7.53
N ASN A 152 -6.18 -8.17 6.51
CA ASN A 152 -6.56 -8.40 5.12
C ASN A 152 -5.55 -7.71 4.19
N LEU A 153 -5.82 -7.69 2.89
CA LEU A 153 -5.08 -6.85 1.96
C LEU A 153 -5.21 -5.39 2.37
N LEU A 154 -4.07 -4.75 2.63
CA LEU A 154 -3.93 -3.31 2.75
C LEU A 154 -3.08 -2.79 1.59
N LEU A 155 -3.48 -1.66 1.01
CA LEU A 155 -2.89 -1.05 -0.18
C LEU A 155 -1.67 -0.19 0.14
N ARG A 156 -1.52 0.23 1.41
CA ARG A 156 -0.46 1.10 1.97
C ARG A 156 -0.51 2.54 1.53
N ASP A 157 -0.74 2.79 0.25
CA ASP A 157 -0.75 4.13 -0.34
C ASP A 157 -2.18 4.58 -0.69
N PHE A 158 -3.15 4.26 0.16
CA PHE A 158 -4.55 4.68 0.02
C PHE A 158 -4.76 6.14 0.47
N HIS A 159 -4.26 7.08 -0.32
CA HIS A 159 -4.46 8.50 -0.08
C HIS A 159 -4.51 9.29 -1.39
N SER A 160 -4.91 10.57 -1.34
CA SER A 160 -4.74 11.45 -2.50
C SER A 160 -3.23 11.61 -2.81
N PRO A 161 -2.77 11.47 -4.07
CA PRO A 161 -3.54 11.46 -5.32
C PRO A 161 -3.91 10.06 -5.86
N ASN A 162 -3.63 8.98 -5.12
CA ASN A 162 -3.79 7.59 -5.56
C ASN A 162 -5.25 7.11 -5.58
N ILE A 163 -6.17 7.98 -5.17
CA ILE A 163 -7.62 7.77 -5.19
C ILE A 163 -8.23 8.68 -6.26
N ILE A 164 -8.72 8.08 -7.36
CA ILE A 164 -9.29 8.79 -8.49
C ILE A 164 -10.81 8.77 -8.41
N TRP A 165 -11.44 9.95 -8.34
CA TRP A 165 -12.89 10.06 -8.36
C TRP A 165 -13.46 9.82 -9.77
N ARG A 166 -14.38 8.88 -9.91
CA ARG A 166 -15.02 8.53 -11.19
C ARG A 166 -16.49 8.93 -11.16
N GLU A 167 -16.76 10.21 -11.46
CA GLU A 167 -18.08 10.85 -11.31
C GLU A 167 -19.23 10.05 -11.94
N HIS A 168 -19.02 9.51 -13.14
CA HIS A 168 -20.06 8.80 -13.90
C HIS A 168 -20.22 7.31 -13.56
N GLU A 169 -19.41 6.79 -12.63
CA GLU A 169 -19.50 5.41 -12.16
C GLU A 169 -20.42 5.30 -10.93
N SER A 170 -20.70 4.07 -10.50
CA SER A 170 -21.58 3.77 -9.38
C SER A 170 -20.97 2.79 -8.39
N GLY A 171 -21.46 2.82 -7.14
CA GLY A 171 -20.95 1.99 -6.05
C GLY A 171 -19.45 2.19 -5.83
N ILE A 172 -18.74 1.09 -5.50
CA ILE A 172 -17.29 1.11 -5.27
C ILE A 172 -16.49 1.56 -6.51
N ARG A 173 -17.05 1.43 -7.73
CA ARG A 173 -16.38 1.85 -8.96
C ARG A 173 -16.26 3.37 -9.12
N LYS A 174 -16.94 4.16 -8.27
CA LYS A 174 -16.68 5.60 -8.13
C LYS A 174 -15.26 5.90 -7.66
N ILE A 175 -14.58 4.93 -7.06
CA ILE A 175 -13.23 5.06 -6.54
C ILE A 175 -12.27 4.26 -7.42
N GLY A 176 -11.54 4.97 -8.26
CA GLY A 176 -10.37 4.46 -8.98
C GLY A 176 -9.18 4.33 -8.04
N LEU A 177 -8.46 3.22 -8.13
CA LEU A 177 -7.30 2.90 -7.30
C LEU A 177 -6.06 2.83 -8.18
N ILE A 178 -4.97 3.48 -7.75
CA ILE A 178 -3.62 3.33 -8.32
C ILE A 178 -2.61 3.16 -7.19
N ASP A 179 -1.35 2.90 -7.54
CA ASP A 179 -0.22 2.81 -6.59
C ASP A 179 -0.37 1.72 -5.51
N PHE A 180 -1.00 0.60 -5.86
CA PHE A 180 -1.27 -0.53 -4.97
C PHE A 180 -0.27 -1.69 -5.11
N GLN A 181 0.77 -1.54 -5.93
CA GLN A 181 1.74 -2.62 -6.20
C GLN A 181 2.54 -3.07 -4.97
N ASP A 182 2.57 -2.24 -3.92
CA ASP A 182 3.25 -2.49 -2.65
C ASP A 182 2.32 -3.08 -1.58
N ALA A 183 1.12 -3.49 -1.97
CA ALA A 183 0.11 -4.04 -1.06
C ALA A 183 0.63 -5.26 -0.28
N MET A 184 0.12 -5.42 0.94
CA MET A 184 0.54 -6.44 1.90
C MET A 184 -0.66 -7.06 2.59
N ILE A 185 -0.47 -8.19 3.27
CA ILE A 185 -1.47 -8.75 4.19
C ILE A 185 -1.17 -8.29 5.62
N GLY A 186 -2.06 -7.54 6.24
CA GLY A 186 -1.83 -6.98 7.57
C GLY A 186 -3.04 -6.21 8.12
N PRO A 187 -2.87 -5.42 9.19
CA PRO A 187 -3.98 -4.73 9.86
C PRO A 187 -4.77 -3.83 8.91
N THR A 188 -6.08 -4.06 8.81
CA THR A 188 -6.99 -3.31 7.90
C THR A 188 -7.10 -1.83 8.21
N ALA A 189 -6.77 -1.42 9.44
CA ALA A 189 -6.79 -0.03 9.87
C ALA A 189 -5.61 0.81 9.35
N TYR A 190 -4.69 0.23 8.56
CA TYR A 190 -3.56 0.95 7.99
C TYR A 190 -3.98 1.94 6.90
N ASP A 191 -4.92 1.53 6.04
CA ASP A 191 -5.51 2.35 4.98
C ASP A 191 -6.66 3.23 5.50
#